data_AF-A0A2G8MR17-F1
#
_entry.id   AF-A0A2G8MR17-F1
#
_cell.length_a   1.000
_cell.length_b   1.000
_cell.length_c   1.000
_cell.angle_alpha   90.00
_cell.angle_beta   90.00
_cell.angle_gamma   90.00
#
_symmetry.space_group_name_H-M   'P 1'
#
loop_
_entity.id
_entity.type
_entity.pdbx_description
1 polymer ?
#
loop_
_entity_poly.entity_id
_entity_poly.type
_entity_poly.pdbx_seq_one_letter_code
_entity_poly.pdbx_strand_id
1 'polypeptide(L)' 'VSKEQPSDFELTTLFAIINGRYEQVKPTVVISNLGPEQLPVAMGERCVDRLREGGMIVVPFEWESHRGKEAI' A
#
# COMPACT_ATOMS: atom_id res chain seq x y z
N VAL A 1 -11.72 5.28 -12.46
CA VAL A 1 -11.76 5.09 -11.00
C VAL A 1 -11.39 6.41 -10.38
N SER A 2 -12.25 6.94 -9.50
CA SER A 2 -12.11 8.28 -8.90
C SER A 2 -10.69 8.43 -8.35
N LYS A 3 -9.90 9.34 -8.94
CA LYS A 3 -8.69 9.90 -8.31
C LYS A 3 -9.19 10.84 -7.22
N GLU A 4 -9.73 10.29 -6.14
CA GLU A 4 -9.91 11.08 -4.93
C GLU A 4 -8.54 11.14 -4.28
N GLN A 5 -7.98 12.35 -4.26
CA GLN A 5 -6.80 12.64 -3.47
C GLN A 5 -7.16 12.26 -2.03
N PRO A 6 -6.40 11.37 -1.37
CA PRO A 6 -6.76 10.89 -0.04
C PRO A 6 -6.85 12.09 0.91
N SER A 7 -7.93 12.13 1.69
CA SER A 7 -8.12 13.18 2.66
C SER A 7 -7.05 13.12 3.76
N ASP A 8 -6.80 14.26 4.41
CA ASP A 8 -5.87 14.31 5.55
C ASP A 8 -6.24 13.31 6.65
N PHE A 9 -7.54 13.07 6.84
CA PHE A 9 -8.04 12.08 7.80
C PHE A 9 -7.65 10.66 7.40
N GLU A 10 -7.82 10.28 6.12
CA GLU A 10 -7.43 8.96 5.61
C GLU A 10 -5.92 8.73 5.71
N LEU A 11 -5.12 9.73 5.32
CA LEU A 11 -3.66 9.68 5.43
C LEU A 11 -3.19 9.55 6.89
N THR A 12 -3.80 10.32 7.79
CA THR A 12 -3.47 10.27 9.23
C THR A 12 -3.85 8.92 9.84
N THR A 13 -5.02 8.41 9.50
CA THR A 13 -5.52 7.12 9.99
C THR A 13 -4.65 5.97 9.49
N LEU A 14 -4.30 5.97 8.21
CA LEU A 14 -3.44 4.95 7.62
C LEU A 14 -2.04 4.98 8.24
N PHE A 15 -1.46 6.17 8.45
CA PHE A 15 -0.19 6.32 9.13
C PHE A 15 -0.23 5.77 10.55
N ALA A 16 -1.28 6.07 11.33
CA ALA A 16 -1.41 5.56 12.70
C ALA A 16 -1.40 4.02 12.76
N ILE A 17 -2.09 3.37 11.81
CA ILE A 17 -2.12 1.90 11.70
C ILE A 17 -0.73 1.35 11.36
N ILE A 18 -0.10 1.86 10.29
CA ILE A 18 1.21 1.36 9.83
C ILE A 18 2.27 1.60 10.90
N ASN A 19 2.31 2.80 11.49
CA ASN A 19 3.26 3.15 12.53
C ASN A 19 3.07 2.28 13.78
N GLY A 20 1.84 2.06 14.24
CA GLY A 20 1.59 1.20 15.41
C GLY A 20 1.99 -0.26 15.18
N ARG A 21 1.88 -0.77 13.94
CA ARG A 21 2.40 -2.10 13.58
C ARG A 21 3.92 -2.14 13.53
N TYR A 22 4.54 -1.11 12.95
CA TYR A 22 5.99 -0.94 12.92
C TYR A 22 6.59 -0.92 14.33
N GLU A 23 6.00 -0.12 15.24
CA GLU A 23 6.44 -0.02 16.65
C GLU A 23 6.35 -1.35 17.40
N GLN A 24 5.36 -2.19 17.05
CA GLN A 24 5.18 -3.52 17.61
C GLN A 24 5.93 -4.61 16.85
N VAL A 25 6.73 -4.25 15.84
CA VAL A 25 7.48 -5.19 14.97
C VAL A 25 6.56 -6.24 14.33
N LYS A 26 5.34 -5.83 13.94
CA LYS A 26 4.36 -6.70 13.31
C LYS A 26 4.51 -6.68 11.78
N PRO A 27 4.57 -7.85 11.11
CA PRO A 27 4.76 -7.92 9.66
C PRO A 27 3.58 -7.27 8.93
N THR A 28 3.82 -6.44 7.92
CA THR A 28 2.77 -5.70 7.22
C THR A 28 2.84 -5.97 5.72
N VAL A 29 1.71 -6.36 5.13
CA VAL A 29 1.57 -6.58 3.68
C VAL A 29 0.64 -5.51 3.13
N VAL A 30 1.06 -4.84 2.06
CA VAL A 30 0.26 -3.85 1.34
C VAL A 30 0.08 -4.33 -0.09
N ILE A 31 -1.17 -4.31 -0.56
CA ILE A 31 -1.54 -4.70 -1.91
C ILE A 31 -2.12 -3.46 -2.59
N SER A 32 -1.62 -3.14 -3.78
CA SER A 32 -2.08 -2.01 -4.57
C SER A 32 -1.97 -2.30 -6.05
N ASN A 33 -2.86 -1.69 -6.84
CA ASN A 33 -2.71 -1.64 -8.30
C ASN A 33 -1.83 -0.46 -8.75
N LEU A 34 -1.21 0.25 -7.80
CA LEU A 34 -0.32 1.37 -8.06
C LEU A 34 1.14 0.90 -8.10
N GLY A 35 1.92 1.56 -8.94
CA GLY A 35 3.38 1.37 -8.98
C GLY A 35 4.09 2.01 -7.79
N PRO A 36 5.40 1.69 -7.60
CA PRO A 36 6.21 2.23 -6.50
C PRO A 36 6.21 3.76 -6.39
N GLU A 37 6.22 4.46 -7.53
CA GLU A 37 6.25 5.93 -7.59
C GLU A 37 4.91 6.58 -7.23
N GLN A 38 3.81 5.83 -7.35
CA GLN A 38 2.46 6.32 -7.08
C GLN A 38 2.01 6.04 -5.64
N LEU A 39 2.68 5.10 -4.96
CA LEU A 39 2.37 4.72 -3.58
C LEU A 39 2.49 5.90 -2.60
N PRO A 40 3.56 6.72 -2.59
CA PRO A 40 3.69 7.80 -1.63
C PRO A 40 2.54 8.83 -1.71
N VAL A 41 2.04 9.11 -2.91
CA VAL A 41 0.90 10.01 -3.12
C VAL A 41 -0.40 9.41 -2.57
N ALA A 42 -0.56 8.09 -2.64
CA ALA A 42 -1.79 7.40 -2.25
C ALA A 42 -1.87 7.08 -0.74
N MET A 43 -0.73 6.83 -0.07
CA MET A 43 -0.71 6.46 1.36
C MET A 43 0.06 7.43 2.26
N GLY A 44 0.73 8.43 1.68
CA GLY A 44 1.61 9.35 2.38
C GLY A 44 3.05 8.83 2.46
N GLU A 45 4.01 9.74 2.24
CA GLU A 45 5.46 9.47 2.30
C GLU A 45 5.88 8.73 3.58
N ARG A 46 5.36 9.17 4.72
CA ARG A 46 5.69 8.62 6.05
C ARG A 46 5.31 7.14 6.19
N CYS A 47 4.24 6.70 5.52
CA CYS A 47 3.84 5.29 5.52
C CYS A 47 4.85 4.45 4.74
N VAL A 48 5.29 4.95 3.59
CA VAL A 48 6.30 4.28 2.75
C VAL A 48 7.64 4.18 3.47
N ASP A 49 8.03 5.21 4.22
CA ASP A 49 9.26 5.17 5.02
C ASP A 49 9.21 4.08 6.10
N ARG A 50 8.11 3.96 6.86
CA ARG A 50 7.95 2.87 7.85
C ARG A 50 8.05 1.49 7.22
N LEU A 51 7.49 1.31 6.02
CA LEU A 51 7.60 0.04 5.30
C LEU A 51 9.05 -0.22 4.87
N ARG A 52 9.73 0.77 4.29
CA ARG A 52 11.14 0.65 3.86
C ARG A 52 12.08 0.35 5.02
N GLU A 53 11.94 1.06 6.14
CA GLU A 53 12.71 0.81 7.37
C GLU A 53 12.49 -0.63 7.89
N GLY A 54 11.28 -1.17 7.72
CA GLY A 54 10.94 -2.55 8.06
C GLY A 54 11.47 -3.62 7.08
N GLY A 55 12.27 -3.24 6.08
CA GLY A 55 12.81 -4.16 5.08
C GLY A 55 11.83 -4.51 3.95
N MET A 56 11.04 -3.53 3.49
CA MET A 56 10.05 -3.71 2.42
C MET A 56 10.60 -4.49 1.21
N ILE A 57 9.85 -5.52 0.80
CA ILE A 57 10.05 -6.25 -0.45
C ILE A 57 8.90 -5.89 -1.40
N VAL A 58 9.23 -5.45 -2.61
CA VAL A 58 8.23 -5.14 -3.65
C VAL A 58 8.12 -6.32 -4.60
N VAL A 59 6.90 -6.83 -4.78
CA VAL A 59 6.61 -7.94 -5.71
C VAL A 59 5.67 -7.43 -6.81
N PRO A 60 6.17 -7.18 -8.02
CA PRO A 60 5.35 -6.69 -9.13
C PRO A 60 4.49 -7.81 -9.70
N PHE A 61 3.22 -7.50 -9.99
CA PHE A 61 2.24 -8.42 -10.57
C PHE A 61 1.94 -7.95 -12.01
N GLU A 62 2.66 -8.51 -12.99
CA GLU A 62 2.62 -8.05 -14.40
C GLU A 62 1.69 -8.88 -15.30
N TRP A 63 0.95 -9.82 -14.73
CA TRP A 63 0.00 -10.67 -15.45
C TRP A 63 -1.32 -9.95 -15.81
N GLU A 64 -2.01 -10.50 -16.81
CA GLU A 64 -3.36 -10.06 -17.15
C GLU A 64 -4.40 -10.38 -16.07
N SER A 65 -5.55 -9.70 -16.13
CA SER A 65 -6.68 -10.02 -15.27
C SER A 65 -7.10 -11.48 -15.41
N HIS A 66 -7.31 -12.14 -14.27
CA HIS A 66 -7.80 -13.52 -14.20
C HIS A 66 -9.33 -13.63 -14.07
N ARG A 67 -10.05 -12.50 -14.03
CA ARG A 67 -11.52 -12.50 -13.95
C ARG A 67 -12.13 -13.13 -15.20
N GLY A 68 -13.11 -14.01 -15.02
CA GLY A 68 -13.81 -14.67 -16.14
C GLY A 68 -12.99 -15.73 -16.88
N LYS A 69 -11.81 -16.12 -16.36
CA LYS A 69 -10.97 -17.19 -16.91
C LYS A 69 -11.22 -18.56 -16.25
N GLU A 70 -12.13 -18.65 -15.27
CA GLU A 70 -12.61 -19.92 -14.73
C GLU A 70 -13.54 -20.58 -15.76
N ALA A 71 -13.18 -21.79 -16.20
CA ALA A 71 -14.05 -22.58 -17.05
C ALA A 71 -15.33 -22.93 -16.28
N ILE A 72 -16.48 -22.60 -16.86
CA ILE A 72 -17.77 -23.18 -16.44
C ILE A 72 -17.80 -24.65 -16.86
#